data_AF-A0A7V3RRL0-F1
#
_entry.id   AF-A0A7V3RRL0-F1
#
_cell.length_a   1.000
_cell.length_b   1.000
_cell.length_c   1.000
_cell.angle_alpha   90.00
_cell.angle_beta   90.00
_cell.angle_gamma   90.00
#
_symmetry.space_group_name_H-M   'P 1'
#
loop_
_entity.id
_entity.type
_entity.pdbx_description
1 polymer ?
#
loop_
_entity_poly.entity_id
_entity_poly.type
_entity_poly.pdbx_seq_one_letter_code
_entity_poly.pdbx_strand_id
1 'polypeptide(L)'
;MADTTLLHKMVRHYGCGPAQFSGNDRAWYEQHLIFDHVVAPEAATPRQQFEALASSVRDLLTQRWIKTQQTYDRQNPKQVYYLSMEFLIGRSLANNLVNLGIEPLVRERLRSKGLDWQKLAEEEPDAGLGNGGLGRLAACFLDSLATLQIPAIGYGLRYQYGMFRQD
;
A
#
# COMPACT_ATOMS: atom_id res chain seq x y z
N MET A 1 22.62 11.43 -4.57
CA MET A 1 22.00 12.06 -3.40
C MET A 1 20.66 12.61 -3.85
N ALA A 2 19.56 11.87 -3.60
CA ALA A 2 18.23 12.42 -3.82
C ALA A 2 18.06 13.61 -2.87
N ASP A 3 17.52 14.72 -3.37
CA ASP A 3 17.35 15.95 -2.60
C ASP A 3 16.46 15.69 -1.37
N THR A 4 17.08 15.60 -0.20
CA THR A 4 16.43 15.37 1.09
C THR A 4 15.32 16.39 1.36
N THR A 5 15.38 17.57 0.73
CA THR A 5 14.38 18.64 0.80
C THR A 5 13.10 18.28 0.05
N LEU A 6 13.21 17.71 -1.15
CA LEU A 6 12.07 17.23 -1.95
C LEU A 6 11.36 16.09 -1.23
N LEU A 7 12.17 15.17 -0.67
CA LEU A 7 11.68 14.00 0.08
C LEU A 7 10.90 14.42 1.33
N HIS A 8 11.40 15.39 2.11
CA HIS A 8 10.69 15.93 3.26
C HIS A 8 9.40 16.66 2.86
N LYS A 9 9.38 17.36 1.72
CA LYS A 9 8.16 17.98 1.19
C LYS A 9 7.13 16.93 0.78
N MET A 10 7.55 15.83 0.14
CA MET A 10 6.66 14.73 -0.25
C MET A 10 6.11 14.01 0.97
N VAL A 11 6.96 13.67 1.95
CA VAL A 11 6.51 13.08 3.22
C VAL A 11 5.55 14.01 3.97
N ARG A 12 5.72 15.33 3.93
CA ARG A 12 4.73 16.29 4.46
C ARG A 12 3.45 16.37 3.63
N HIS A 13 3.55 16.28 2.30
CA HIS A 13 2.40 16.32 1.40
C HIS A 13 1.51 15.09 1.56
N TYR A 14 2.13 13.91 1.75
CA TYR A 14 1.42 12.63 1.92
C TYR A 14 1.14 12.28 3.38
N GLY A 15 1.93 12.78 4.34
CA GLY A 15 1.76 12.65 5.78
C GLY A 15 0.65 13.56 6.28
N CYS A 16 -0.59 13.11 6.11
CA CYS A 16 -1.74 13.97 6.27
C CYS A 16 -2.44 13.84 7.64
N GLY A 17 -2.05 12.94 8.53
CA GLY A 17 -2.69 12.80 9.85
C GLY A 17 -1.69 12.80 11.02
N PRO A 18 -2.14 12.42 12.23
CA PRO A 18 -1.36 12.56 13.45
C PRO A 18 -0.13 11.63 13.50
N ALA A 19 -0.10 10.58 12.69
CA ALA A 19 1.01 9.64 12.61
C ALA A 19 1.98 10.05 11.50
N GLN A 20 3.17 10.52 11.90
CA GLN A 20 4.22 10.95 10.99
C GLN A 20 5.10 9.78 10.55
N PHE A 21 5.35 9.66 9.24
CA PHE A 21 6.32 8.73 8.65
C PHE A 21 7.77 8.97 9.10
N SER A 22 8.04 10.16 9.65
CA SER A 22 9.37 10.66 10.04
C SER A 22 9.66 10.58 11.55
N GLY A 23 8.82 9.93 12.36
CA GLY A 23 9.06 9.82 13.79
C GLY A 23 10.06 8.71 14.14
N ASN A 24 11.31 9.08 14.45
CA ASN A 24 12.46 8.25 14.88
C ASN A 24 12.82 7.05 13.98
N ASP A 25 14.09 6.97 13.56
CA ASP A 25 14.67 5.97 12.63
C ASP A 25 14.44 4.48 13.00
N ARG A 26 13.93 4.21 14.22
CA ARG A 26 13.69 2.88 14.81
C ARG A 26 12.21 2.48 14.91
N ALA A 27 11.25 3.34 14.55
CA ALA A 27 9.86 3.13 14.97
C ALA A 27 8.86 2.82 13.85
N TRP A 28 9.31 2.47 12.63
CA TRP A 28 8.38 2.32 11.49
C TRP A 28 7.81 0.89 11.39
N TYR A 29 8.50 -0.03 10.70
CA TYR A 29 8.04 -1.43 10.59
C TYR A 29 8.42 -2.30 11.80
N GLU A 30 9.46 -1.92 12.54
CA GLU A 30 9.91 -2.66 13.74
C GLU A 30 8.82 -2.70 14.82
N GLN A 31 7.97 -1.68 14.90
CA GLN A 31 6.80 -1.70 15.79
C GLN A 31 5.84 -2.82 15.41
N HIS A 32 5.54 -2.99 14.13
CA HIS A 32 4.68 -4.10 13.67
C HIS A 32 5.35 -5.47 13.88
N LEU A 33 6.68 -5.57 13.76
CA LEU A 33 7.38 -6.81 14.13
C LEU A 33 7.21 -7.15 15.62
N ILE A 34 7.36 -6.17 16.50
CA ILE A 34 7.28 -6.38 17.95
C ILE A 34 5.83 -6.58 18.41
N PHE A 35 4.90 -5.72 17.97
CA PHE A 35 3.55 -5.68 18.50
C PHE A 35 2.58 -6.60 17.77
N ASP A 36 2.74 -6.79 16.45
CA ASP A 36 1.83 -7.65 15.67
C ASP A 36 2.39 -9.08 15.55
N HIS A 37 3.71 -9.22 15.36
CA HIS A 37 4.35 -10.54 15.18
C HIS A 37 5.03 -11.09 16.43
N VAL A 38 5.17 -10.29 17.49
CA VAL A 38 5.80 -10.69 18.77
C VAL A 38 7.20 -11.28 18.56
N VAL A 39 8.00 -10.63 17.70
CA VAL A 39 9.36 -11.05 17.36
C VAL A 39 10.34 -9.89 17.43
N ALA A 40 11.57 -10.17 17.86
CA ALA A 40 12.66 -9.20 17.77
C ALA A 40 13.05 -8.97 16.30
N PRO A 41 13.41 -7.75 15.87
CA PRO A 41 13.74 -7.46 14.48
C PRO A 41 14.82 -8.38 13.87
N GLU A 42 15.80 -8.78 14.68
CA GLU A 42 16.92 -9.63 14.26
C GLU A 42 16.49 -11.10 14.02
N ALA A 43 15.37 -11.53 14.61
CA ALA A 43 14.83 -12.87 14.50
C ALA A 43 13.64 -12.96 13.52
N ALA A 44 13.22 -11.85 12.93
CA ALA A 44 12.07 -11.80 12.04
C ALA A 44 12.34 -12.54 10.72
N THR A 45 11.38 -13.36 10.29
CA THR A 45 11.43 -14.00 8.98
C THR A 45 11.18 -12.98 7.85
N PRO A 46 11.61 -13.25 6.60
CA PRO A 46 11.33 -12.37 5.46
C PRO A 46 9.85 -12.04 5.31
N ARG A 47 8.98 -13.05 5.53
CA ARG A 47 7.52 -12.89 5.51
C ARG A 47 7.02 -11.89 6.57
N GLN A 48 7.50 -11.99 7.81
CA GLN A 48 7.14 -11.06 8.89
C GLN A 48 7.66 -9.65 8.60
N GLN A 49 8.87 -9.52 8.04
CA GLN A 49 9.42 -8.23 7.63
C GLN A 49 8.57 -7.58 6.54
N PHE A 50 8.11 -8.36 5.56
CA PHE A 50 7.17 -7.90 4.53
C PHE A 50 5.84 -7.45 5.15
N GLU A 51 5.21 -8.25 6.00
CA GLU A 51 3.91 -7.95 6.61
C GLU A 51 3.97 -6.70 7.50
N ALA A 52 5.07 -6.54 8.25
CA ALA A 52 5.34 -5.35 9.03
C ALA A 52 5.51 -4.10 8.16
N LEU A 53 6.25 -4.21 7.05
CA LEU A 53 6.42 -3.11 6.10
C LEU A 53 5.09 -2.72 5.45
N ALA A 54 4.30 -3.71 5.02
CA ALA A 54 2.99 -3.51 4.42
C ALA A 54 2.02 -2.83 5.40
N SER A 55 2.04 -3.23 6.67
CA SER A 55 1.24 -2.59 7.73
C SER A 55 1.64 -1.13 7.93
N SER A 56 2.94 -0.85 7.92
CA SER A 56 3.46 0.51 8.03
C SER A 56 3.03 1.43 6.88
N VAL A 57 2.93 0.88 5.66
CA VAL A 57 2.41 1.61 4.48
C VAL A 57 0.89 1.78 4.57
N ARG A 58 0.17 0.76 5.06
CA ARG A 58 -1.29 0.80 5.28
C ARG A 58 -1.67 1.92 6.25
N ASP A 59 -0.87 2.18 7.27
CA ASP A 59 -1.15 3.24 8.25
C ASP A 59 -1.15 4.63 7.60
N LEU A 60 -0.29 4.87 6.61
CA LEU A 60 -0.32 6.10 5.81
C LEU A 60 -1.57 6.17 4.93
N LEU A 61 -1.89 5.08 4.24
CA LEU A 61 -3.06 5.00 3.36
C LEU A 61 -4.35 5.23 4.14
N THR A 62 -4.45 4.70 5.36
CA THR A 62 -5.61 4.84 6.24
C THR A 62 -5.90 6.30 6.57
N GLN A 63 -4.86 7.08 6.90
CA GLN A 63 -5.01 8.52 7.18
C GLN A 63 -5.54 9.29 5.95
N ARG A 64 -5.09 8.92 4.75
CA ARG A 64 -5.56 9.52 3.49
C ARG A 64 -6.98 9.10 3.17
N TRP A 65 -7.31 7.82 3.35
CA TRP A 65 -8.63 7.27 3.13
C TRP A 65 -9.70 7.99 3.96
N ILE A 66 -9.43 8.20 5.26
CA ILE A 66 -10.32 8.95 6.16
C ILE A 66 -10.58 10.36 5.62
N LYS A 67 -9.54 11.06 5.17
CA LYS A 67 -9.68 12.41 4.59
C LYS A 67 -10.49 12.44 3.31
N THR A 68 -10.27 11.46 2.43
CA THR A 68 -11.04 11.31 1.20
C THR A 68 -12.51 11.12 1.52
N GLN A 69 -12.84 10.23 2.47
CA GLN A 69 -14.22 10.00 2.88
C GLN A 69 -14.87 11.26 3.47
N GLN A 70 -14.20 11.94 4.41
CA GLN A 70 -14.68 13.20 4.99
C GLN A 70 -14.92 14.27 3.92
N THR A 71 -14.07 14.31 2.89
CA THR A 71 -14.23 15.25 1.78
C THR A 71 -15.46 14.91 0.96
N TYR A 72 -15.67 13.63 0.65
CA TYR A 72 -16.86 13.16 -0.07
C TYR A 72 -18.14 13.40 0.74
N ASP A 73 -18.15 13.15 2.05
CA ASP A 73 -19.31 13.39 2.91
C ASP A 73 -19.66 14.90 2.95
N ARG A 74 -18.65 15.77 3.06
CA ARG A 74 -18.84 17.23 3.12
C ARG A 74 -19.27 17.82 1.78
N GLN A 75 -18.67 17.38 0.68
CA GLN A 75 -18.94 17.94 -0.66
C GLN A 75 -20.14 17.29 -1.34
N ASN A 76 -20.53 16.10 -0.91
CA ASN A 76 -21.60 15.28 -1.48
C ASN A 76 -21.55 15.21 -3.02
N PRO A 77 -20.40 14.87 -3.63
CA PRO A 77 -20.29 14.80 -5.08
C PRO A 77 -21.07 13.60 -5.62
N LYS A 78 -21.40 13.62 -6.91
CA LYS A 78 -21.86 12.41 -7.60
C LYS A 78 -20.75 11.36 -7.55
N GLN A 79 -21.08 10.15 -7.11
CA GLN A 79 -20.15 9.03 -6.98
C GLN A 79 -20.37 7.98 -8.07
N VAL A 80 -19.28 7.38 -8.54
CA VAL A 80 -19.28 6.25 -9.47
C VAL A 80 -19.11 4.95 -8.70
N TYR A 81 -19.98 3.98 -8.96
CA TYR A 81 -19.86 2.64 -8.40
C TYR A 81 -19.56 1.64 -9.50
N TYR A 82 -18.33 1.13 -9.52
CA TYR A 82 -17.87 0.19 -10.53
C TYR A 82 -18.11 -1.25 -10.05
N LEU A 83 -19.09 -1.93 -10.63
CA LEU A 83 -19.42 -3.31 -10.29
C LEU A 83 -18.65 -4.26 -11.22
N SER A 84 -17.86 -5.16 -10.64
CA SER A 84 -17.17 -6.21 -11.39
C SER A 84 -17.14 -7.52 -10.60
N MET A 85 -17.25 -8.62 -11.33
CA MET A 85 -17.03 -9.95 -10.76
C MET A 85 -15.54 -10.25 -10.55
N GLU A 86 -14.64 -9.47 -11.16
CA GLU A 86 -13.19 -9.71 -11.11
C GLU A 86 -12.40 -8.42 -10.93
N PHE A 87 -11.33 -8.48 -10.13
CA PHE A 87 -10.34 -7.42 -9.97
C PHE A 87 -8.94 -8.05 -9.89
N LEU A 88 -8.14 -7.91 -10.94
CA LEU A 88 -6.77 -8.41 -10.95
C LEU A 88 -5.81 -7.33 -10.44
N ILE A 89 -5.83 -7.11 -9.13
CA ILE A 89 -5.02 -6.07 -8.46
C ILE A 89 -3.53 -6.43 -8.47
N GLY A 90 -3.20 -7.72 -8.32
CA GLY A 90 -1.83 -8.18 -8.15
C GLY A 90 -1.22 -7.75 -6.81
N ARG A 91 0.11 -7.66 -6.76
CA ARG A 91 0.89 -7.18 -5.60
C ARG A 91 0.70 -5.67 -5.39
N SER A 92 0.34 -5.29 -4.18
CA SER A 92 -0.08 -3.93 -3.80
C SER A 92 1.05 -3.10 -3.18
N LEU A 93 2.03 -3.71 -2.51
CA LEU A 93 3.05 -2.97 -1.76
C LEU A 93 3.82 -2.00 -2.66
N ALA A 94 4.36 -2.51 -3.77
CA ALA A 94 5.13 -1.70 -4.71
C ALA A 94 4.27 -0.58 -5.31
N ASN A 95 3.04 -0.89 -5.73
CA ASN A 95 2.11 0.09 -6.29
C ASN A 95 1.81 1.23 -5.29
N ASN A 96 1.56 0.87 -4.03
CA ASN A 96 1.27 1.85 -2.98
C ASN A 96 2.46 2.76 -2.69
N LEU A 97 3.69 2.22 -2.66
CA LEU A 97 4.90 3.03 -2.45
C LEU A 97 5.14 4.03 -3.58
N VAL A 98 4.89 3.61 -4.83
CA VAL A 98 4.97 4.47 -6.02
C VAL A 98 3.91 5.58 -5.95
N ASN A 99 2.66 5.22 -5.71
CA ASN A 99 1.54 6.19 -5.66
C ASN A 99 1.63 7.16 -4.47
N LEU A 100 2.32 6.78 -3.40
CA LEU A 100 2.66 7.66 -2.28
C LEU A 100 3.95 8.47 -2.52
N GLY A 101 4.71 8.17 -3.57
CA GLY A 101 5.99 8.82 -3.88
C GLY A 101 7.10 8.57 -2.85
N ILE A 102 6.97 7.54 -2.01
CA ILE A 102 7.92 7.22 -0.92
C ILE A 102 8.80 6.01 -1.23
N GLU A 103 8.65 5.39 -2.40
CA GLU A 103 9.44 4.22 -2.79
C GLU A 103 10.97 4.44 -2.63
N PRO A 104 11.57 5.56 -3.10
CA PRO A 104 13.01 5.76 -2.96
C PRO A 104 13.46 5.81 -1.50
N LEU A 105 12.67 6.45 -0.64
CA LEU A 105 12.92 6.57 0.80
C LEU A 105 12.87 5.20 1.49
N VAL A 106 11.86 4.40 1.16
CA VAL A 106 11.70 3.06 1.74
C VAL A 106 12.86 2.15 1.30
N ARG A 107 13.23 2.17 0.02
CA ARG A 107 14.36 1.40 -0.49
C ARG A 107 15.68 1.80 0.18
N GLU A 108 15.93 3.09 0.35
CA GLU A 108 17.12 3.59 1.05
C GLU A 108 17.17 3.13 2.52
N ARG A 109 16.03 3.20 3.23
CA ARG A 109 15.92 2.75 4.63
C ARG A 109 16.07 1.24 4.79
N LEU A 110 15.52 0.45 3.88
CA LEU A 110 15.72 -1.01 3.90
C LEU A 110 17.20 -1.33 3.68
N ARG A 111 17.83 -0.67 2.71
CA ARG A 111 19.26 -0.86 2.42
C ARG A 111 20.15 -0.48 3.61
N SER A 112 19.86 0.59 4.33
CA SER A 112 20.65 0.98 5.52
C SER A 112 20.55 -0.01 6.68
N LYS A 113 19.49 -0.84 6.69
CA LYS A 113 19.28 -1.94 7.64
C LYS A 113 19.74 -3.30 7.11
N GLY A 114 20.39 -3.33 5.95
CA GLY A 114 20.86 -4.58 5.33
C GLY A 114 19.74 -5.46 4.76
N LEU A 115 18.52 -4.91 4.59
CA LEU A 115 17.38 -5.62 4.03
C LEU A 115 17.32 -5.45 2.51
N ASP A 116 16.97 -6.53 1.82
CA ASP A 116 16.80 -6.57 0.37
C ASP A 116 15.33 -6.33 0.01
N TRP A 117 15.07 -5.21 -0.67
CA TRP A 117 13.74 -4.85 -1.17
C TRP A 117 13.15 -5.91 -2.10
N GLN A 118 13.96 -6.52 -2.98
CA GLN A 118 13.45 -7.48 -3.96
C GLN A 118 12.92 -8.73 -3.26
N LYS A 119 13.70 -9.27 -2.31
CA LYS A 119 13.29 -10.42 -1.50
C LYS A 119 12.02 -10.13 -0.72
N LEU A 120 11.92 -8.95 -0.09
CA LEU A 120 10.71 -8.57 0.65
C LEU A 120 9.48 -8.44 -0.25
N ALA A 121 9.63 -7.90 -1.46
CA ALA A 121 8.52 -7.76 -2.40
C ALA A 121 8.07 -9.11 -3.00
N GLU A 122 8.94 -10.12 -3.01
CA GLU A 122 8.61 -11.49 -3.43
C GLU A 122 7.81 -12.27 -2.39
N GLU A 123 7.87 -11.87 -1.12
CA GLU A 123 7.04 -12.45 -0.04
C GLU A 123 5.55 -12.05 -0.17
N GLU A 124 5.21 -11.05 -0.99
CA GLU A 124 3.83 -10.62 -1.19
C GLU A 124 3.07 -11.61 -2.08
N PRO A 125 1.95 -12.19 -1.60
CA PRO A 125 1.14 -13.07 -2.42
C PRO A 125 0.28 -12.24 -3.38
N ASP A 126 0.11 -12.73 -4.61
CA ASP A 126 -0.82 -12.11 -5.55
C ASP A 126 -2.28 -12.23 -5.06
N ALA A 127 -3.03 -11.12 -5.17
CA ALA A 127 -4.46 -11.13 -4.92
C ALA A 127 -5.20 -11.83 -6.07
N GLY A 128 -5.52 -13.11 -5.90
CA GLY A 128 -6.29 -13.94 -6.84
C GLY A 128 -7.77 -13.57 -6.92
N LEU A 129 -8.09 -12.32 -7.21
CA LEU A 129 -9.46 -11.79 -7.27
C LEU A 129 -9.99 -11.62 -8.71
N GLY A 130 -9.25 -12.11 -9.70
CA GLY A 130 -9.61 -12.10 -11.12
C GLY A 130 -8.64 -12.97 -11.91
N ASN A 131 -8.95 -13.24 -13.18
CA ASN A 131 -8.25 -14.26 -13.95
C ASN A 131 -7.67 -13.76 -15.27
N GLY A 132 -8.20 -12.65 -15.79
CA GLY A 132 -7.82 -12.18 -17.12
C GLY A 132 -7.97 -10.68 -17.33
N GLY A 133 -8.08 -10.31 -18.61
CA GLY A 133 -8.11 -8.92 -19.06
C GLY A 133 -9.25 -8.09 -18.47
N LEU A 134 -10.40 -8.70 -18.20
CA LEU A 134 -11.53 -8.01 -17.55
C LEU A 134 -11.14 -7.54 -16.14
N GLY A 135 -10.62 -8.45 -15.32
CA GLY A 135 -10.17 -8.12 -13.97
C GLY A 135 -9.04 -7.10 -13.97
N ARG A 136 -8.11 -7.17 -14.95
CA ARG A 136 -7.03 -6.19 -15.05
C ARG A 136 -7.52 -4.82 -15.49
N LEU A 137 -8.48 -4.76 -16.42
CA LEU A 137 -9.12 -3.52 -16.83
C LEU A 137 -9.82 -2.85 -15.63
N ALA A 138 -10.58 -3.62 -14.85
CA ALA A 138 -11.23 -3.14 -13.64
C ALA A 138 -10.23 -2.56 -12.63
N ALA A 139 -9.10 -3.26 -12.41
CA ALA A 139 -8.03 -2.79 -11.53
C ALA A 139 -7.40 -1.47 -12.03
N CYS A 140 -7.05 -1.39 -13.32
CA CYS A 140 -6.49 -0.18 -13.93
C CYS A 140 -7.46 1.00 -13.89
N PHE A 141 -8.77 0.75 -14.03
CA PHE A 141 -9.79 1.78 -13.88
C PHE A 141 -9.83 2.34 -12.46
N LEU A 142 -9.75 1.51 -11.41
CA LEU A 142 -9.71 2.01 -10.04
C LEU A 142 -8.49 2.90 -9.77
N ASP A 143 -7.31 2.51 -10.27
CA ASP A 143 -6.09 3.32 -10.15
C ASP A 143 -6.20 4.66 -10.91
N SER A 144 -6.82 4.64 -12.09
CA SER A 144 -7.07 5.83 -12.90
C SER A 144 -8.08 6.79 -12.25
N LEU A 145 -9.17 6.25 -11.70
CA LEU A 145 -10.18 7.01 -10.98
C LEU A 145 -9.59 7.71 -9.74
N ALA A 146 -8.74 6.99 -8.99
CA ALA A 146 -8.02 7.56 -7.85
C ALA A 146 -7.05 8.69 -8.29
N THR A 147 -6.28 8.46 -9.36
CA THR A 147 -5.33 9.45 -9.90
C THR A 147 -6.02 10.71 -10.41
N LEU A 148 -7.15 10.56 -11.09
CA LEU A 148 -7.97 11.66 -11.60
C LEU A 148 -8.85 12.32 -10.52
N GLN A 149 -8.76 11.87 -9.27
CA GLN A 149 -9.55 12.36 -8.14
C GLN A 149 -11.07 12.25 -8.37
N ILE A 150 -11.50 11.25 -9.13
CA ILE A 150 -12.91 10.99 -9.40
C ILE A 150 -13.49 10.20 -8.22
N PRO A 151 -14.56 10.68 -7.56
CA PRO A 151 -15.22 9.96 -6.47
C PRO A 151 -15.78 8.63 -6.96
N ALA A 152 -15.10 7.53 -6.62
CA ALA A 152 -15.48 6.21 -7.08
C ALA A 152 -15.16 5.10 -6.08
N ILE A 153 -15.97 4.05 -6.10
CA ILE A 153 -15.77 2.81 -5.33
C ILE A 153 -15.95 1.61 -6.26
N GLY A 154 -15.03 0.66 -6.18
CA GLY A 154 -15.16 -0.65 -6.81
C GLY A 154 -15.88 -1.64 -5.89
N TYR A 155 -16.86 -2.36 -6.42
CA TYR A 155 -17.52 -3.47 -5.72
C TYR A 155 -17.28 -4.76 -6.47
N GLY A 156 -16.94 -5.81 -5.72
CA GLY A 156 -16.76 -7.16 -6.21
C GLY A 156 -16.87 -8.19 -5.10
N LEU A 157 -16.45 -9.41 -5.39
CA LEU A 157 -16.47 -10.54 -4.46
C LEU A 157 -15.07 -10.82 -3.93
N ARG A 158 -14.96 -11.15 -2.64
CA ARG A 158 -13.72 -11.62 -2.02
C ARG A 158 -13.61 -13.14 -2.17
N TYR A 159 -13.03 -13.59 -3.27
CA TYR A 159 -12.76 -15.01 -3.50
C TYR A 159 -11.69 -15.52 -2.54
N GLN A 160 -11.95 -16.66 -1.89
CA GLN A 160 -11.00 -17.28 -0.97
C GLN A 160 -9.86 -18.01 -1.71
N TYR A 161 -10.15 -18.60 -2.87
CA TYR A 161 -9.24 -19.52 -3.57
C TYR A 161 -8.82 -19.02 -4.97
N GLY A 162 -9.29 -17.86 -5.42
CA GLY A 162 -9.16 -17.45 -6.81
C GLY A 162 -9.75 -18.50 -7.77
N MET A 163 -9.12 -18.71 -8.92
CA MET A 163 -9.59 -19.68 -9.93
C MET A 163 -8.84 -21.02 -9.82
N PHE A 164 -7.53 -21.04 -10.05
CA PHE A 164 -6.64 -22.18 -9.83
C PHE A 164 -5.17 -21.75 -9.92
N ARG A 165 -4.25 -22.58 -9.40
CA ARG A 165 -2.80 -22.46 -9.59
C ARG A 165 -2.37 -23.44 -10.69
N GLN A 166 -1.59 -22.96 -11.66
CA GLN A 166 -0.96 -23.82 -12.67
C GLN A 166 0.40 -24.29 -12.11
N ASP A 167 0.61 -25.60 -12.08
CA ASP A 167 1.88 -26.25 -11.72
C ASP A 167 2.51 -26.91 -12.95
#